data_AF-A0A346S5P6-F1
#
_entry.id   AF-A0A346S5P6-F1
#
_cell.length_a   1.000
_cell.length_b   1.000
_cell.length_c   1.000
_cell.angle_alpha   90.00
_cell.angle_beta   90.00
_cell.angle_gamma   90.00
#
_symmetry.space_group_name_H-M   'P 1'
#
loop_
_entity.id
_entity.type
_entity.pdbx_description
1 polymer ?
#
loop_
_entity_poly.entity_id
_entity_poly.type
_entity_poly.pdbx_seq_one_letter_code
_entity_poly.pdbx_strand_id
1 'polypeptide(L)'
;MSKKRKQYSASFKSKVALAALKGDQTTSEIAARFQIHPTMVSTWKRELLENAPDLFEGKKKSGKQSNEPSSDELYREIGRLTVERDFLSRKARSVSRQQRLTMIERGHPQVSISRQCELLKLSRSSIYYVPREQPQEDLNLMHLIDRQHLETPYYGSRKMRVYLQRKGHQINRKRVQRLMRIMGIQAVYPRPRTSIPGDGHKIYPYLLKGLMIDRPNQVWAADISYIPLARGFMYLVAIIDWYSRKVLAWRVSNTMDTDFCIDALEEALQRHGAPEIFNTDQGAQFTSEAFTSVLKEHGIRISMDGKGCYHDNIFVERLWRSVKHECVYLTAFEDGQHLKQALHRYFRHYNQTRYHQNLDYQTPDEVYYGQTIALAA
;
A
#
# COMPACT_ATOMS: atom_id res chain seq x y z
N MET A 1 -44.15 -5.30 25.87
CA MET A 1 -44.29 -4.76 27.24
C MET A 1 -43.03 -5.08 28.04
N SER A 2 -42.25 -4.07 28.43
CA SER A 2 -41.02 -4.25 29.21
C SER A 2 -41.36 -4.69 30.64
N LYS A 3 -41.05 -5.95 31.01
CA LYS A 3 -41.22 -6.43 32.39
C LYS A 3 -40.26 -5.66 33.30
N LYS A 4 -40.79 -4.74 34.13
CA LYS A 4 -40.04 -4.06 35.20
C LYS A 4 -39.32 -5.13 36.04
N ARG A 5 -37.97 -5.05 36.13
CA ARG A 5 -37.17 -5.91 37.01
C ARG A 5 -37.64 -5.72 38.46
N LYS A 6 -38.01 -6.82 39.14
CA LYS A 6 -38.34 -6.78 40.58
C LYS A 6 -37.11 -6.29 41.35
N GLN A 7 -37.27 -5.19 42.09
CA GLN A 7 -36.24 -4.68 43.01
C GLN A 7 -36.48 -5.28 44.39
N TYR A 8 -35.42 -5.82 45.00
CA TYR A 8 -35.45 -6.41 46.34
C TYR A 8 -34.70 -5.51 47.32
N SER A 9 -35.25 -5.31 48.52
CA SER A 9 -34.63 -4.49 49.57
C SER A 9 -33.32 -5.11 50.06
N ALA A 10 -32.40 -4.28 50.57
CA ALA A 10 -31.11 -4.75 51.09
C ALA A 10 -31.28 -5.78 52.22
N SER A 11 -32.21 -5.52 53.15
CA SER A 11 -32.56 -6.45 54.24
C SER A 11 -33.04 -7.82 53.72
N PHE A 12 -33.85 -7.84 52.65
CA PHE A 12 -34.32 -9.08 52.04
C PHE A 12 -33.16 -9.87 51.40
N LYS A 13 -32.27 -9.18 50.65
CA LYS A 13 -31.10 -9.81 50.05
C LYS A 13 -30.16 -10.41 51.10
N SER A 14 -29.89 -9.67 52.19
CA SER A 14 -29.07 -10.16 53.31
C SER A 14 -29.67 -11.41 53.96
N LYS A 15 -31.00 -11.45 54.16
CA LYS A 15 -31.69 -12.62 54.74
C LYS A 15 -31.56 -13.87 53.87
N VAL A 16 -31.68 -13.71 52.54
CA VAL A 16 -31.51 -14.80 51.58
C VAL A 16 -30.05 -15.27 51.53
N ALA A 17 -29.09 -14.33 51.50
CA ALA A 17 -27.65 -14.65 51.48
C ALA A 17 -27.19 -15.38 52.75
N LEU A 18 -27.68 -14.96 53.93
CA LEU A 18 -27.42 -15.64 55.20
C LEU A 18 -28.01 -17.06 55.23
N ALA A 19 -29.23 -17.25 54.73
CA ALA A 19 -29.82 -18.58 54.61
C ALA A 19 -28.98 -19.50 53.70
N ALA A 20 -28.42 -18.95 52.62
CA ALA A 20 -27.55 -19.69 51.70
C ALA A 20 -26.12 -19.94 52.25
N LEU A 21 -25.67 -19.16 53.23
CA LEU A 21 -24.41 -19.39 53.95
C LEU A 21 -24.55 -20.45 55.04
N LYS A 22 -25.72 -20.54 55.68
CA LYS A 22 -25.97 -21.51 56.75
C LYS A 22 -25.86 -22.97 56.28
N GLY A 23 -26.14 -23.24 55.00
CA GLY A 23 -25.84 -24.53 54.36
C GLY A 23 -26.88 -25.64 54.59
N ASP A 24 -27.93 -25.37 55.37
CA ASP A 24 -28.95 -26.34 55.76
C ASP A 24 -29.91 -26.76 54.62
N GLN A 25 -29.94 -26.02 53.50
CA GLN A 25 -30.86 -26.23 52.37
C GLN A 25 -30.14 -26.01 51.03
N THR A 26 -30.59 -26.68 49.96
CA THR A 26 -30.03 -26.49 48.62
C THR A 26 -30.42 -25.13 48.03
N THR A 27 -29.65 -24.61 47.07
CA THR A 27 -29.95 -23.31 46.43
C THR A 27 -31.32 -23.27 45.77
N SER A 28 -31.81 -24.42 45.27
CA SER A 28 -33.13 -24.56 44.66
C SER A 28 -34.25 -24.52 45.70
N GLU A 29 -34.05 -25.11 46.87
CA GLU A 29 -35.00 -25.05 47.99
C GLU A 29 -35.12 -23.64 48.56
N ILE A 30 -33.99 -22.92 48.72
CA ILE A 30 -33.97 -21.53 49.17
C ILE A 30 -34.66 -20.63 48.15
N ALA A 31 -34.40 -20.85 46.86
CA ALA A 31 -35.04 -20.14 45.77
C ALA A 31 -36.57 -20.32 45.78
N ALA A 32 -37.05 -21.56 45.97
CA ALA A 32 -38.47 -21.85 46.10
C ALA A 32 -39.08 -21.20 47.35
N ARG A 33 -38.42 -21.29 48.51
CA ARG A 33 -38.88 -20.72 49.78
C ARG A 33 -39.05 -19.20 49.72
N PHE A 34 -38.10 -18.51 49.09
CA PHE A 34 -38.12 -17.05 48.97
C PHE A 34 -38.76 -16.55 47.66
N GLN A 35 -39.28 -17.46 46.82
CA GLN A 35 -39.88 -17.18 45.52
C GLN A 35 -38.98 -16.32 44.60
N ILE A 36 -37.69 -16.67 44.56
CA ILE A 36 -36.67 -16.01 43.73
C ILE A 36 -36.00 -17.03 42.81
N HIS A 37 -35.33 -16.55 41.77
CA HIS A 37 -34.59 -17.41 40.86
C HIS A 37 -33.30 -17.94 41.53
N PRO A 38 -32.91 -19.22 41.35
CA PRO A 38 -31.74 -19.81 41.99
C PRO A 38 -30.41 -19.06 41.79
N THR A 39 -30.19 -18.46 40.62
CA THR A 39 -28.99 -17.63 40.37
C THR A 39 -28.91 -16.37 41.23
N MET A 40 -30.03 -15.84 41.73
CA MET A 40 -30.00 -14.69 42.64
C MET A 40 -29.50 -15.11 44.03
N VAL A 41 -29.82 -16.33 44.48
CA VAL A 41 -29.33 -16.87 45.75
C VAL A 41 -27.81 -16.98 45.74
N SER A 42 -27.23 -17.55 44.67
CA SER A 42 -25.78 -17.69 44.54
C SER A 42 -25.07 -16.35 44.37
N THR A 43 -25.67 -15.42 43.62
CA THR A 43 -25.11 -14.07 43.41
C THR A 43 -25.07 -13.29 44.73
N TRP A 44 -26.16 -13.27 45.50
CA TRP A 44 -26.20 -12.53 46.77
C TRP A 44 -25.36 -13.19 47.87
N LYS A 45 -25.21 -14.53 47.86
CA LYS A 45 -24.24 -15.21 48.74
C LYS A 45 -22.81 -14.73 48.47
N ARG A 46 -22.41 -14.63 47.20
CA ARG A 46 -21.08 -14.14 46.81
C ARG A 46 -20.89 -12.67 47.18
N GLU A 47 -21.87 -11.83 46.84
CA GLU A 47 -21.84 -10.38 47.13
C GLU A 47 -21.74 -10.10 48.65
N LEU A 48 -22.37 -10.93 49.50
CA LEU A 48 -22.24 -10.81 50.94
C LEU A 48 -20.86 -11.22 51.45
N LEU A 49 -20.24 -12.26 50.87
CA LEU A 49 -18.89 -12.69 51.25
C LEU A 49 -17.82 -11.68 50.83
N GLU A 50 -17.96 -11.09 49.64
CA GLU A 50 -17.01 -10.11 49.10
C GLU A 50 -17.05 -8.76 49.86
N ASN A 51 -18.25 -8.30 50.24
CA ASN A 51 -18.43 -7.01 50.93
C ASN A 51 -18.55 -7.13 52.46
N ALA A 52 -18.40 -8.34 53.02
CA ALA A 52 -18.38 -8.54 54.48
C ALA A 52 -17.27 -7.74 55.19
N PRO A 53 -16.02 -7.65 54.68
CA PRO A 53 -14.95 -6.89 55.33
C PRO A 53 -15.29 -5.39 55.49
N ASP A 54 -15.85 -4.79 54.45
CA ASP A 54 -16.22 -3.36 54.39
C ASP A 54 -17.36 -2.99 55.36
N LEU A 55 -18.16 -3.96 55.81
CA LEU A 55 -19.21 -3.76 56.82
C LEU A 55 -18.65 -3.70 58.25
N PHE A 56 -17.49 -4.30 58.50
CA PHE A 56 -16.82 -4.29 59.82
C PHE A 56 -15.71 -3.24 59.93
N GLU A 57 -15.26 -2.65 58.81
CA GLU A 57 -14.42 -1.45 58.79
C GLU A 57 -15.28 -0.18 59.01
N GLY A 58 -15.60 0.08 60.28
CA GLY A 58 -16.46 1.19 60.70
C GLY A 58 -16.03 2.58 60.19
N LYS A 59 -17.00 3.33 59.64
CA LYS A 59 -16.88 4.76 59.30
C LYS A 59 -16.33 5.59 60.46
N LYS A 60 -15.14 6.18 60.33
CA LYS A 60 -14.74 7.40 61.06
C LYS A 60 -14.95 8.63 60.18
N LYS A 61 -15.89 9.49 60.59
CA LYS A 61 -15.97 10.91 60.19
C LYS A 61 -15.03 11.74 61.08
N SER A 62 -14.17 12.58 60.50
CA SER A 62 -13.69 13.84 61.11
C SER A 62 -12.95 14.69 60.08
N GLY A 63 -13.33 15.97 59.93
CA GLY A 63 -12.70 16.90 58.99
C GLY A 63 -11.36 17.48 59.45
N LYS A 64 -10.62 17.98 58.47
CA LYS A 64 -9.68 19.10 58.54
C LYS A 64 -9.57 19.68 57.12
N GLN A 65 -10.03 20.92 56.91
CA GLN A 65 -9.69 21.71 55.73
C GLN A 65 -8.20 22.07 55.85
N SER A 66 -7.34 21.34 55.13
CA SER A 66 -6.02 21.82 54.76
C SER A 66 -6.19 22.74 53.54
N ASN A 67 -5.53 23.89 53.56
CA ASN A 67 -5.43 24.83 52.44
C ASN A 67 -4.51 24.28 51.31
N GLU A 68 -4.38 22.97 51.21
CA GLU A 68 -3.65 22.31 50.14
C GLU A 68 -4.65 22.02 49.02
N PRO A 69 -4.35 22.43 47.77
CA PRO A 69 -5.23 22.13 46.66
C PRO A 69 -5.48 20.63 46.64
N SER A 70 -6.75 20.26 46.50
CA SER A 70 -7.13 18.86 46.47
C SER A 70 -6.31 18.15 45.40
N SER A 71 -5.92 16.90 45.64
CA SER A 71 -5.22 16.07 44.66
C SER A 71 -5.90 16.14 43.28
N ASP A 72 -7.24 16.19 43.27
CA ASP A 72 -8.05 16.35 42.07
C ASP A 72 -7.88 17.71 41.36
N GLU A 73 -7.69 18.79 42.11
CA GLU A 73 -7.43 20.12 41.55
C GLU A 73 -6.03 20.20 40.94
N LEU A 74 -5.03 19.62 41.60
CA LEU A 74 -3.68 19.50 41.06
C LEU A 74 -3.66 18.62 39.80
N TYR A 75 -4.37 17.49 39.78
CA TYR A 75 -4.47 16.65 38.58
C TYR A 75 -5.19 17.34 37.43
N ARG A 76 -6.24 18.13 37.72
CA ARG A 76 -6.92 18.97 36.71
C ARG A 76 -5.99 20.02 36.15
N GLU A 77 -5.23 20.70 36.98
CA GLU A 77 -4.30 21.74 36.54
C GLU A 77 -3.12 21.13 35.76
N ILE A 78 -2.57 19.99 36.19
CA ILE A 78 -1.57 19.24 35.42
C ILE A 78 -2.13 18.82 34.06
N GLY A 79 -3.38 18.34 34.02
CA GLY A 79 -4.06 17.99 32.77
C GLY A 79 -4.21 19.18 31.84
N ARG A 80 -4.68 20.32 32.35
CA ARG A 80 -4.81 21.57 31.61
C ARG A 80 -3.47 22.05 31.04
N LEU A 81 -2.45 22.17 31.90
CA LEU A 81 -1.11 22.58 31.51
C LEU A 81 -0.47 21.63 30.48
N THR A 82 -0.77 20.33 30.57
CA THR A 82 -0.31 19.33 29.60
C THR A 82 -0.93 19.58 28.22
N VAL A 83 -2.24 19.84 28.15
CA VAL A 83 -2.95 20.13 26.89
C VAL A 83 -2.44 21.43 26.26
N GLU A 84 -2.29 22.50 27.05
CA GLU A 84 -1.78 23.79 26.59
C GLU A 84 -0.34 23.68 26.07
N ARG A 85 0.54 22.98 26.81
CA ARG A 85 1.92 22.66 26.37
C ARG A 85 1.93 21.89 25.06
N ASP A 86 1.06 20.90 24.91
CA ASP A 86 1.02 20.07 23.70
C ASP A 86 0.48 20.81 22.49
N PHE A 87 -0.44 21.75 22.69
CA PHE A 87 -0.87 22.68 21.65
C PHE A 87 0.30 23.57 21.18
N LEU A 88 1.01 24.22 22.11
CA LEU A 88 2.14 25.09 21.79
C LEU A 88 3.30 24.30 21.15
N SER A 89 3.60 23.11 21.64
CA SER A 89 4.62 22.22 21.07
C SER A 89 4.26 21.80 19.64
N ARG A 90 2.99 21.57 19.34
CA ARG A 90 2.52 21.29 17.97
C ARG A 90 2.65 22.51 17.06
N LYS A 91 2.30 23.72 17.55
CA LYS A 91 2.49 24.97 16.78
C LYS A 91 3.96 25.30 16.54
N ALA A 92 4.85 25.03 17.51
CA ALA A 92 6.28 25.17 17.30
C ALA A 92 6.79 24.23 16.18
N ARG A 93 6.24 23.03 16.04
CA ARG A 93 6.62 22.09 14.96
C ARG A 93 6.21 22.54 13.56
N SER A 94 5.17 23.35 13.41
CA SER A 94 4.83 23.93 12.10
C SER A 94 5.83 24.99 11.62
N VAL A 95 6.73 25.42 12.49
CA VAL A 95 7.75 26.42 12.22
C VAL A 95 9.08 25.73 11.87
N SER A 96 9.85 26.33 10.97
CA SER A 96 11.11 25.74 10.47
C SER A 96 12.11 25.49 11.60
N ARG A 97 13.02 24.52 11.40
CA ARG A 97 14.03 24.18 12.41
C ARG A 97 14.95 25.37 12.76
N GLN A 98 15.27 26.23 11.78
CA GLN A 98 16.08 27.43 12.02
C GLN A 98 15.36 28.44 12.91
N GLN A 99 14.08 28.72 12.62
CA GLN A 99 13.26 29.62 13.43
C GLN A 99 13.04 29.09 14.85
N ARG A 100 12.94 27.76 15.04
CA ARG A 100 12.92 27.18 16.39
C ARG A 100 14.25 27.34 17.14
N LEU A 101 15.38 27.32 16.44
CA LEU A 101 16.68 27.56 17.08
C LEU A 101 16.83 29.03 17.53
N THR A 102 16.23 29.98 16.82
CA THR A 102 16.21 31.39 17.23
C THR A 102 15.28 31.68 18.40
N MET A 103 14.33 30.78 18.70
CA MET A 103 13.44 30.88 19.87
C MET A 103 14.11 30.45 21.19
N ILE A 104 15.38 29.99 21.14
CA ILE A 104 16.10 29.57 22.35
C ILE A 104 16.71 30.77 23.05
N GLU A 105 16.34 30.95 24.31
CA GLU A 105 16.82 32.02 25.18
C GLU A 105 17.86 31.47 26.18
N ARG A 106 19.14 31.75 25.93
CA ARG A 106 20.26 31.20 26.72
C ARG A 106 20.30 31.68 28.18
N GLY A 107 19.51 32.69 28.54
CA GLY A 107 19.46 33.30 29.88
C GLY A 107 18.07 33.28 30.55
N HIS A 108 17.14 32.43 30.11
CA HIS A 108 15.78 32.42 30.68
C HIS A 108 15.79 32.00 32.17
N PRO A 109 15.27 32.84 33.10
CA PRO A 109 15.46 32.68 34.54
C PRO A 109 14.75 31.45 35.14
N GLN A 110 13.68 30.96 34.50
CA GLN A 110 12.86 29.86 35.02
C GLN A 110 12.93 28.56 34.20
N VAL A 111 13.53 28.57 33.01
CA VAL A 111 13.46 27.45 32.05
C VAL A 111 14.84 27.16 31.50
N SER A 112 15.42 26.03 31.91
CA SER A 112 16.75 25.63 31.45
C SER A 112 16.81 25.41 29.93
N ILE A 113 17.99 25.58 29.34
CA ILE A 113 18.24 25.33 27.91
C ILE A 113 17.81 23.90 27.52
N SER A 114 18.03 22.92 28.41
CA SER A 114 17.58 21.54 28.20
C SER A 114 16.05 21.45 28.08
N ARG A 115 15.32 22.16 28.94
CA ARG A 115 13.85 22.18 28.92
C ARG A 115 13.32 22.94 27.70
N GLN A 116 13.94 24.05 27.30
CA GLN A 116 13.60 24.77 26.08
C GLN A 116 13.81 23.90 24.83
N CYS A 117 14.90 23.15 24.77
CA CYS A 117 15.13 22.17 23.69
C CYS A 117 14.03 21.11 23.64
N GLU A 118 13.59 20.61 24.80
CA GLU A 118 12.54 19.60 24.89
C GLU A 118 11.17 20.14 24.43
N LEU A 119 10.83 21.36 24.83
CA LEU A 119 9.61 22.07 24.44
C LEU A 119 9.59 22.36 22.94
N LEU A 120 10.71 22.82 22.39
CA LEU A 120 10.87 23.12 20.96
C LEU A 120 11.19 21.88 20.12
N LYS A 121 11.35 20.70 20.75
CA LYS A 121 11.73 19.43 20.11
C LYS A 121 13.00 19.56 19.25
N LEU A 122 14.06 20.12 19.85
CA LEU A 122 15.39 20.28 19.29
C LEU A 122 16.40 19.44 20.07
N SER A 123 17.45 18.95 19.40
CA SER A 123 18.57 18.33 20.12
C SER A 123 19.47 19.40 20.70
N ARG A 124 19.96 19.21 21.94
CA ARG A 124 20.90 20.15 22.57
C ARG A 124 22.16 20.39 21.72
N SER A 125 22.65 19.35 21.04
CA SER A 125 23.77 19.44 20.09
C SER A 125 23.54 20.40 18.93
N SER A 126 22.29 20.66 18.56
CA SER A 126 21.94 21.60 17.48
C SER A 126 22.26 23.05 17.81
N ILE A 127 22.29 23.43 19.10
CA ILE A 127 22.56 24.81 19.55
C ILE A 127 24.03 25.17 19.33
N TYR A 128 24.92 24.20 19.52
CA TYR A 128 26.37 24.39 19.46
C TYR A 128 26.94 24.09 18.07
N TYR A 129 26.09 23.69 17.12
CA TYR A 129 26.50 23.38 15.78
C TYR A 129 26.76 24.66 14.98
N VAL A 130 28.02 24.89 14.62
CA VAL A 130 28.41 25.93 13.67
C VAL A 130 28.46 25.31 12.27
N PRO A 131 27.69 25.81 11.28
CA PRO A 131 27.80 25.34 9.90
C PRO A 131 29.22 25.54 9.38
N ARG A 132 29.86 24.45 8.93
CA ARG A 132 31.14 24.55 8.20
C ARG A 132 30.84 24.81 6.72
N GLU A 133 31.57 25.75 6.13
CA GLU A 133 31.57 25.96 4.68
C GLU A 133 31.96 24.68 3.96
N GLN A 134 31.37 24.45 2.77
CA GLN A 134 31.67 23.25 1.99
C GLN A 134 33.12 23.34 1.49
N PRO A 135 33.97 22.34 1.76
CA PRO A 135 35.34 22.33 1.27
C PRO A 135 35.37 22.44 -0.26
N GLN A 136 36.32 23.20 -0.84
CA GLN A 136 36.49 23.34 -2.29
C GLN A 136 36.58 21.99 -3.02
N GLU A 137 37.12 20.97 -2.35
CA GLU A 137 37.18 19.59 -2.83
C GLU A 137 35.78 18.98 -3.08
N ASP A 138 34.79 19.28 -2.24
CA ASP A 138 33.42 18.81 -2.42
C ASP A 138 32.78 19.46 -3.66
N LEU A 139 33.06 20.73 -3.94
CA LEU A 139 32.57 21.42 -5.15
C LEU A 139 33.12 20.77 -6.44
N ASN A 140 34.42 20.46 -6.47
CA ASN A 140 35.03 19.78 -7.60
C ASN A 140 34.40 18.39 -7.84
N LEU A 141 34.14 17.65 -6.76
CA LEU A 141 33.45 16.36 -6.84
C LEU A 141 32.00 16.50 -7.30
N MET A 142 31.29 17.54 -6.87
CA MET A 142 29.92 17.84 -7.32
C MET A 142 29.88 18.10 -8.84
N HIS A 143 30.82 18.87 -9.40
CA HIS A 143 30.90 19.07 -10.85
C HIS A 143 31.10 17.78 -11.64
N LEU A 144 31.93 16.86 -11.13
CA LEU A 144 32.14 15.55 -11.76
C LEU A 144 30.91 14.66 -11.66
N ILE A 145 30.20 14.69 -10.53
CA ILE A 145 28.95 13.96 -10.32
C ILE A 145 27.88 14.48 -11.29
N ASP A 146 27.76 15.80 -11.45
CA ASP A 146 26.76 16.45 -12.31
C ASP A 146 26.93 16.04 -13.77
N ARG A 147 28.15 16.21 -14.31
CA ARG A 147 28.48 15.80 -15.69
C ARG A 147 28.19 14.31 -15.92
N GLN A 148 28.61 13.46 -14.98
CA GLN A 148 28.38 12.03 -15.11
C GLN A 148 26.90 11.65 -15.00
N HIS A 149 26.12 12.39 -14.20
CA HIS A 149 24.69 12.15 -14.05
C HIS A 149 23.94 12.46 -15.35
N LEU A 150 24.34 13.50 -16.09
CA LEU A 150 23.77 13.81 -17.42
C LEU A 150 23.99 12.67 -18.42
N GLU A 151 25.16 12.03 -18.40
CA GLU A 151 25.45 10.89 -19.26
C GLU A 151 24.78 9.59 -18.79
N THR A 152 24.67 9.41 -17.47
CA THR A 152 24.23 8.16 -16.84
C THR A 152 23.21 8.41 -15.72
N PRO A 153 21.98 8.84 -16.05
CA PRO A 153 20.99 9.25 -15.04
C PRO A 153 20.60 8.11 -14.10
N TYR A 154 20.81 6.85 -14.50
CA TYR A 154 20.55 5.64 -13.70
C TYR A 154 21.68 5.26 -12.72
N TYR A 155 22.77 6.04 -12.63
CA TYR A 155 23.86 5.78 -11.70
C TYR A 155 23.51 6.27 -10.28
N GLY A 156 23.25 5.32 -9.38
CA GLY A 156 23.16 5.60 -7.94
C GLY A 156 24.54 5.77 -7.28
N SER A 157 24.54 6.15 -6.00
CA SER A 157 25.75 6.38 -5.18
C SER A 157 26.80 5.27 -5.25
N ARG A 158 26.40 4.01 -5.51
CA ARG A 158 27.33 2.87 -5.68
C ARG A 158 28.14 3.00 -6.97
N LYS A 159 27.48 3.19 -8.11
CA LYS A 159 28.13 3.31 -9.43
C LYS A 159 28.87 4.65 -9.55
N MET A 160 28.27 5.72 -9.01
CA MET A 160 28.90 7.04 -8.98
C MET A 160 30.21 7.04 -8.18
N ARG A 161 30.29 6.29 -7.07
CA ARG A 161 31.56 6.07 -6.35
C ARG A 161 32.62 5.41 -7.24
N VAL A 162 32.25 4.33 -7.95
CA VAL A 162 33.19 3.60 -8.82
C VAL A 162 33.71 4.52 -9.93
N TYR A 163 32.83 5.33 -10.52
CA TYR A 163 33.21 6.35 -11.49
C TYR A 163 34.25 7.34 -10.93
N LEU A 164 33.97 7.96 -9.78
CA LEU A 164 34.88 8.91 -9.15
C LEU A 164 36.22 8.28 -8.75
N GLN A 165 36.21 7.03 -8.29
CA GLN A 165 37.44 6.28 -8.01
C GLN A 165 38.29 6.04 -9.26
N ARG A 166 37.65 5.70 -10.39
CA ARG A 166 38.35 5.55 -11.69
C ARG A 166 38.91 6.87 -12.22
N LYS A 167 38.37 8.00 -11.81
CA LYS A 167 38.90 9.35 -12.09
C LYS A 167 39.98 9.80 -11.09
N GLY A 168 40.42 8.93 -10.17
CA GLY A 168 41.51 9.20 -9.23
C GLY A 168 41.07 9.70 -7.86
N HIS A 169 39.76 9.83 -7.58
CA HIS A 169 39.27 10.32 -6.30
C HIS A 169 39.03 9.18 -5.31
N GLN A 170 39.82 9.13 -4.23
CA GLN A 170 39.56 8.19 -3.13
C GLN A 170 38.37 8.65 -2.29
N ILE A 171 37.18 8.14 -2.61
CA ILE A 171 35.93 8.57 -1.98
C ILE A 171 35.07 7.41 -1.42
N ASN A 172 34.50 7.65 -0.23
CA ASN A 172 33.52 6.75 0.39
C ASN A 172 32.12 6.98 -0.21
N ARG A 173 31.36 5.90 -0.39
CA ARG A 173 29.95 5.92 -0.79
C ARG A 173 29.09 6.87 0.05
N LYS A 174 29.33 6.97 1.37
CA LYS A 174 28.59 7.90 2.24
C LYS A 174 28.82 9.36 1.85
N ARG A 175 30.05 9.72 1.45
CA ARG A 175 30.40 11.06 0.96
C ARG A 175 29.69 11.34 -0.38
N VAL A 176 29.76 10.42 -1.34
CA VAL A 176 29.02 10.52 -2.62
C VAL A 176 27.52 10.70 -2.41
N GLN A 177 26.91 9.88 -1.54
CA GLN A 177 25.49 9.97 -1.23
C GLN A 177 25.10 11.32 -0.60
N ARG A 178 25.96 11.87 0.28
CA ARG A 178 25.78 13.20 0.85
C ARG A 178 25.83 14.28 -0.23
N LEU A 179 26.83 14.24 -1.12
CA LEU A 179 26.99 15.22 -2.21
C LEU A 179 25.82 15.18 -3.19
N MET A 180 25.43 13.98 -3.66
CA MET A 180 24.25 13.81 -4.51
C MET A 180 22.98 14.37 -3.85
N ARG A 181 22.80 14.19 -2.53
CA ARG A 181 21.67 14.76 -1.80
C ARG A 181 21.72 16.28 -1.73
N ILE A 182 22.89 16.88 -1.52
CA ILE A 182 23.05 18.34 -1.52
C ILE A 182 22.70 18.92 -2.89
N MET A 183 23.10 18.25 -3.97
CA MET A 183 22.82 18.65 -5.35
C MET A 183 21.39 18.35 -5.82
N GLY A 184 20.59 17.62 -5.04
CA GLY A 184 19.27 17.15 -5.47
C GLY A 184 19.30 16.02 -6.52
N ILE A 185 20.46 15.44 -6.79
CA ILE A 185 20.65 14.40 -7.81
C ILE A 185 20.27 13.03 -7.25
N GLN A 186 19.44 12.29 -8.01
CA GLN A 186 19.05 10.93 -7.68
C GLN A 186 19.15 10.05 -8.93
N ALA A 187 19.44 8.77 -8.72
CA ALA A 187 19.37 7.82 -9.82
C ALA A 187 17.94 7.71 -10.35
N VAL A 188 17.79 7.85 -11.65
CA VAL A 188 16.54 7.64 -12.37
C VAL A 188 16.45 6.15 -12.70
N TYR A 189 15.53 5.47 -12.02
CA TYR A 189 15.19 4.06 -12.27
C TYR A 189 13.72 3.85 -11.92
N PRO A 190 13.05 2.85 -12.51
CA PRO A 190 11.69 2.48 -12.12
C PRO A 190 11.69 2.11 -10.62
N ARG A 191 10.98 2.90 -9.81
CA ARG A 191 10.86 2.59 -8.39
C ARG A 191 9.90 1.40 -8.23
N PRO A 192 10.19 0.41 -7.38
CA PRO A 192 9.21 -0.61 -7.05
C PRO A 192 7.97 0.04 -6.41
N ARG A 193 6.77 -0.42 -6.75
CA ARG A 193 5.46 0.17 -6.38
C ARG A 193 5.26 1.59 -6.93
N THR A 194 5.18 1.74 -8.25
CA THR A 194 4.70 2.97 -8.91
C THR A 194 3.21 3.23 -8.69
N SER A 195 2.46 2.24 -8.22
CA SER A 195 1.04 2.34 -7.85
C SER A 195 0.82 1.90 -6.39
N ILE A 196 0.02 2.68 -5.67
CA ILE A 196 -0.58 2.28 -4.39
C ILE A 196 -1.91 1.61 -4.77
N PRO A 197 -2.19 0.37 -4.34
CA PRO A 197 -3.49 -0.26 -4.58
C PRO A 197 -4.59 0.61 -3.98
N GLY A 198 -5.61 0.94 -4.79
CA GLY A 198 -6.84 1.56 -4.27
C GLY A 198 -7.58 0.57 -3.36
N ASP A 199 -8.22 1.07 -2.32
CA ASP A 199 -9.14 0.28 -1.50
C ASP A 199 -10.37 -0.12 -2.33
N GLY A 200 -10.73 -1.41 -2.32
CA GLY A 200 -12.08 -1.87 -2.72
C GLY A 200 -12.21 -2.79 -3.93
N HIS A 201 -11.13 -3.11 -4.65
CA HIS A 201 -11.26 -3.95 -5.85
C HIS A 201 -11.34 -5.46 -5.53
N LYS A 202 -12.33 -6.14 -6.15
CA LYS A 202 -12.52 -7.59 -5.98
C LYS A 202 -11.43 -8.35 -6.72
N ILE A 203 -10.61 -9.09 -5.98
CA ILE A 203 -9.60 -9.99 -6.53
C ILE A 203 -10.24 -11.35 -6.83
N TYR A 204 -10.00 -11.87 -8.03
CA TYR A 204 -10.48 -13.19 -8.48
C TYR A 204 -9.39 -14.26 -8.32
N PRO A 205 -9.75 -15.54 -8.14
CA PRO A 205 -8.77 -16.63 -8.05
C PRO A 205 -8.08 -16.87 -9.38
N TYR A 206 -6.86 -17.41 -9.33
CA TYR A 206 -6.13 -17.85 -10.51
C TYR A 206 -6.67 -19.19 -11.02
N LEU A 207 -7.07 -19.26 -12.29
CA LEU A 207 -7.79 -20.41 -12.87
C LEU A 207 -6.94 -21.27 -13.82
N LEU A 208 -5.74 -20.83 -14.21
CA LEU A 208 -4.93 -21.52 -15.22
C LEU A 208 -4.09 -22.67 -14.63
N LYS A 209 -4.07 -22.82 -13.29
CA LYS A 209 -3.28 -23.86 -12.63
C LYS A 209 -3.79 -25.25 -12.99
N GLY A 210 -2.96 -26.03 -13.68
CA GLY A 210 -3.30 -27.39 -14.12
C GLY A 210 -4.26 -27.44 -15.31
N LEU A 211 -4.56 -26.29 -15.92
CA LEU A 211 -5.37 -26.22 -17.12
C LEU A 211 -4.50 -26.51 -18.36
N MET A 212 -4.87 -27.55 -19.11
CA MET A 212 -4.31 -27.76 -20.44
C MET A 212 -4.99 -26.78 -21.41
N ILE A 213 -4.20 -25.92 -22.04
CA ILE A 213 -4.68 -24.93 -23.02
C ILE A 213 -4.25 -25.43 -24.39
N ASP A 214 -5.19 -26.01 -25.14
CA ASP A 214 -4.92 -26.80 -26.35
C ASP A 214 -5.64 -26.29 -27.61
N ARG A 215 -6.38 -25.18 -27.49
CA ARG A 215 -7.10 -24.56 -28.61
C ARG A 215 -7.21 -23.04 -28.48
N PRO A 216 -7.42 -22.33 -29.62
CA PRO A 216 -7.72 -20.90 -29.60
C PRO A 216 -9.00 -20.59 -28.79
N ASN A 217 -9.05 -19.38 -28.22
CA ASN A 217 -10.17 -18.84 -27.43
C ASN A 217 -10.53 -19.58 -26.14
N GLN A 218 -9.70 -20.51 -25.70
CA GLN A 218 -9.89 -21.11 -24.37
C GLN A 218 -9.48 -20.12 -23.27
N VAL A 219 -8.34 -19.44 -23.45
CA VAL A 219 -7.83 -18.45 -22.50
C VAL A 219 -7.32 -17.24 -23.26
N TRP A 220 -7.81 -16.06 -22.91
CA TRP A 220 -7.22 -14.79 -23.31
C TRP A 220 -6.45 -14.20 -22.14
N ALA A 221 -5.40 -13.44 -22.43
CA ALA A 221 -4.70 -12.65 -21.43
C ALA A 221 -4.54 -11.19 -21.86
N ALA A 222 -4.46 -10.29 -20.88
CA ALA A 222 -4.20 -8.89 -21.13
C ALA A 222 -3.24 -8.29 -20.10
N ASP A 223 -2.49 -7.29 -20.54
CA ASP A 223 -1.59 -6.49 -19.70
C ASP A 223 -1.44 -5.08 -20.28
N ILE A 224 -0.87 -4.17 -19.49
CA ILE A 224 -0.57 -2.80 -19.89
C ILE A 224 0.95 -2.58 -19.83
N SER A 225 1.53 -2.09 -20.92
CA SER A 225 2.92 -1.67 -20.98
C SER A 225 3.06 -0.19 -21.33
N TYR A 226 4.11 0.44 -20.78
CA TYR A 226 4.49 1.81 -21.09
C TYR A 226 5.40 1.85 -22.32
N ILE A 227 5.13 2.79 -23.22
CA ILE A 227 5.91 3.05 -24.42
C ILE A 227 6.54 4.45 -24.32
N PRO A 228 7.88 4.57 -24.25
CA PRO A 228 8.53 5.86 -24.17
C PRO A 228 8.39 6.65 -25.48
N LEU A 229 8.18 7.95 -25.36
CA LEU A 229 8.22 8.93 -26.45
C LEU A 229 9.30 9.98 -26.15
N ALA A 230 9.67 10.78 -27.15
CA ALA A 230 10.63 11.88 -26.97
C ALA A 230 10.21 12.85 -25.84
N ARG A 231 8.89 13.04 -25.65
CA ARG A 231 8.30 13.86 -24.59
C ARG A 231 7.25 13.06 -23.82
N GLY A 232 7.72 12.22 -22.90
CA GLY A 232 6.84 11.45 -22.00
C GLY A 232 6.67 9.99 -22.43
N PHE A 233 5.48 9.44 -22.24
CA PHE A 233 5.19 8.04 -22.54
C PHE A 233 3.69 7.85 -22.82
N MET A 234 3.35 6.75 -23.47
CA MET A 234 1.97 6.31 -23.67
C MET A 234 1.74 4.93 -23.05
N TYR A 235 0.49 4.61 -22.75
CA TYR A 235 0.04 3.31 -22.28
C TYR A 235 -0.43 2.48 -23.46
N LEU A 236 0.06 1.25 -23.56
CA LEU A 236 -0.35 0.27 -24.56
C LEU A 236 -0.95 -0.94 -23.83
N VAL A 237 -2.21 -1.25 -24.12
CA VAL A 237 -2.85 -2.52 -23.71
C VAL A 237 -2.90 -3.45 -24.91
N ALA A 238 -2.69 -4.73 -24.67
CA ALA A 238 -2.89 -5.77 -25.67
C ALA A 238 -3.63 -6.96 -25.05
N ILE A 239 -4.56 -7.52 -25.82
CA ILE A 239 -5.28 -8.75 -25.51
C ILE A 239 -4.75 -9.82 -26.44
N ILE A 240 -4.24 -10.91 -25.87
CA ILE A 240 -3.61 -12.00 -26.60
C ILE A 240 -4.37 -13.31 -26.37
N ASP A 241 -4.49 -14.13 -27.40
CA ASP A 241 -4.90 -15.52 -27.27
C ASP A 241 -3.74 -16.37 -26.72
N TRP A 242 -4.00 -17.11 -25.65
CA TRP A 242 -2.98 -17.87 -24.94
C TRP A 242 -2.53 -19.12 -25.68
N TYR A 243 -3.28 -19.64 -26.65
CA TYR A 243 -2.84 -20.81 -27.40
C TYR A 243 -1.95 -20.39 -28.57
N SER A 244 -2.51 -19.59 -29.47
CA SER A 244 -1.91 -19.17 -30.74
C SER A 244 -0.91 -18.02 -30.65
N ARG A 245 -0.83 -17.33 -29.51
CA ARG A 245 -0.07 -16.07 -29.35
C ARG A 245 -0.59 -14.91 -30.18
N LYS A 246 -1.75 -15.04 -30.83
CA LYS A 246 -2.34 -13.98 -31.66
C LYS A 246 -2.74 -12.81 -30.78
N VAL A 247 -2.34 -11.59 -31.16
CA VAL A 247 -2.86 -10.37 -30.56
C VAL A 247 -4.22 -10.09 -31.17
N LEU A 248 -5.27 -10.20 -30.36
CA LEU A 248 -6.67 -10.09 -30.78
C LEU A 248 -7.10 -8.64 -30.91
N ALA A 249 -6.71 -7.82 -29.93
CA ALA A 249 -6.95 -6.38 -29.92
C ALA A 249 -5.86 -5.67 -29.13
N TRP A 250 -5.64 -4.40 -29.44
CA TRP A 250 -4.72 -3.54 -28.71
C TRP A 250 -5.18 -2.08 -28.80
N ARG A 251 -4.85 -1.28 -27.78
CA ARG A 251 -5.17 0.15 -27.73
C ARG A 251 -4.04 0.94 -27.11
N VAL A 252 -3.90 2.19 -27.52
CA VAL A 252 -2.93 3.14 -26.97
C VAL A 252 -3.67 4.33 -26.38
N SER A 253 -3.29 4.73 -25.18
CA SER A 253 -3.81 5.90 -24.48
C SER A 253 -2.68 6.77 -23.92
N ASN A 254 -2.93 8.06 -23.75
CA ASN A 254 -2.05 8.98 -23.01
C ASN A 254 -2.36 9.00 -21.50
N THR A 255 -3.48 8.44 -21.07
CA THR A 255 -3.90 8.30 -19.67
C THR A 255 -4.02 6.82 -19.27
N MET A 256 -4.01 6.55 -17.97
CA MET A 256 -4.11 5.19 -17.43
C MET A 256 -5.56 4.82 -17.06
N ASP A 257 -6.51 5.27 -17.87
CA ASP A 257 -7.94 5.11 -17.60
C ASP A 257 -8.41 3.70 -17.97
N THR A 258 -9.51 3.24 -17.38
CA THR A 258 -10.04 1.89 -17.66
C THR A 258 -10.65 1.80 -19.07
N ASP A 259 -11.16 2.91 -19.60
CA ASP A 259 -11.96 2.94 -20.84
C ASP A 259 -11.22 2.36 -22.04
N PHE A 260 -9.94 2.68 -22.23
CA PHE A 260 -9.19 2.14 -23.38
C PHE A 260 -8.92 0.62 -23.27
N CYS A 261 -8.96 0.06 -22.05
CA CYS A 261 -8.90 -1.38 -21.83
C CYS A 261 -10.24 -2.05 -22.18
N ILE A 262 -11.36 -1.39 -21.87
CA ILE A 262 -12.70 -1.83 -22.25
C ILE A 262 -12.85 -1.80 -23.77
N ASP A 263 -12.45 -0.72 -24.44
CA ASP A 263 -12.49 -0.61 -25.91
C ASP A 263 -11.72 -1.74 -26.61
N ALA A 264 -10.57 -2.15 -26.03
CA ALA A 264 -9.79 -3.28 -26.55
C ALA A 264 -10.53 -4.61 -26.34
N LEU A 265 -11.14 -4.79 -25.16
CA LEU A 265 -11.91 -5.99 -24.82
C LEU A 265 -13.13 -6.14 -25.73
N GLU A 266 -13.92 -5.09 -25.90
CA GLU A 266 -15.11 -5.10 -26.75
C GLU A 266 -14.77 -5.38 -28.21
N GLU A 267 -13.70 -4.79 -28.75
CA GLU A 267 -13.23 -5.12 -30.11
C GLU A 267 -12.84 -6.59 -30.24
N ALA A 268 -12.12 -7.14 -29.25
CA ALA A 268 -11.72 -8.54 -29.26
C ALA A 268 -12.95 -9.45 -29.23
N LEU A 269 -13.90 -9.19 -28.33
CA LEU A 269 -15.15 -9.95 -28.21
C LEU A 269 -15.98 -9.88 -29.48
N GLN A 270 -16.11 -8.70 -30.08
CA GLN A 270 -16.88 -8.50 -31.31
C GLN A 270 -16.29 -9.28 -32.50
N ARG A 271 -14.97 -9.35 -32.61
CA ARG A 271 -14.29 -10.01 -33.74
C ARG A 271 -14.08 -11.51 -33.56
N HIS A 272 -13.88 -11.95 -32.32
CA HIS A 272 -13.37 -13.29 -32.03
C HIS A 272 -14.30 -14.13 -31.15
N GLY A 273 -15.38 -13.55 -30.62
CA GLY A 273 -16.28 -14.20 -29.68
C GLY A 273 -15.76 -14.16 -28.24
N ALA A 274 -16.49 -14.77 -27.31
CA ALA A 274 -16.12 -14.80 -25.90
C ALA A 274 -15.17 -15.97 -25.59
N PRO A 275 -14.04 -15.76 -24.88
CA PRO A 275 -13.21 -16.84 -24.39
C PRO A 275 -13.82 -17.52 -23.16
N GLU A 276 -13.32 -18.71 -22.80
CA GLU A 276 -13.77 -19.37 -21.57
C GLU A 276 -13.19 -18.72 -20.31
N ILE A 277 -11.96 -18.21 -20.39
CA ILE A 277 -11.24 -17.56 -19.29
C ILE A 277 -10.54 -16.30 -19.81
N PHE A 278 -10.60 -15.24 -19.00
CA PHE A 278 -9.82 -14.03 -19.22
C PHE A 278 -8.84 -13.84 -18.05
N ASN A 279 -7.53 -13.89 -18.33
CA ASN A 279 -6.46 -13.78 -17.36
C ASN A 279 -5.82 -12.38 -17.36
N THR A 280 -5.66 -11.78 -16.20
CA THR A 280 -5.04 -10.45 -16.04
C THR A 280 -4.18 -10.39 -14.79
N ASP A 281 -3.33 -9.37 -14.68
CA ASP A 281 -2.71 -9.04 -13.40
C ASP A 281 -3.74 -8.42 -12.43
N GLN A 282 -3.32 -8.14 -11.19
CA GLN A 282 -4.17 -7.48 -10.18
C GLN A 282 -4.16 -5.95 -10.30
N GLY A 283 -3.93 -5.40 -11.49
CA GLY A 283 -3.94 -3.96 -11.76
C GLY A 283 -5.30 -3.32 -11.48
N ALA A 284 -5.30 -2.03 -11.10
CA ALA A 284 -6.53 -1.31 -10.77
C ALA A 284 -7.52 -1.23 -11.96
N GLN A 285 -7.00 -1.22 -13.19
CA GLN A 285 -7.78 -1.19 -14.42
C GLN A 285 -8.56 -2.49 -14.62
N PHE A 286 -7.89 -3.64 -14.51
CA PHE A 286 -8.52 -4.96 -14.70
C PHE A 286 -9.34 -5.43 -13.50
N THR A 287 -9.09 -4.87 -12.32
CA THR A 287 -9.88 -5.13 -11.11
C THR A 287 -11.04 -4.14 -10.92
N SER A 288 -11.22 -3.19 -11.85
CA SER A 288 -12.34 -2.24 -11.84
C SER A 288 -13.68 -2.93 -12.08
N GLU A 289 -14.75 -2.36 -11.51
CA GLU A 289 -16.10 -2.87 -11.73
C GLU A 289 -16.51 -2.77 -13.21
N ALA A 290 -16.21 -1.65 -13.86
CA ALA A 290 -16.51 -1.44 -15.28
C ALA A 290 -15.92 -2.55 -16.17
N PHE A 291 -14.64 -2.89 -15.99
CA PHE A 291 -14.00 -3.96 -16.76
C PHE A 291 -14.55 -5.35 -16.43
N THR A 292 -14.72 -5.66 -15.14
CA THR A 292 -15.18 -6.99 -14.73
C THR A 292 -16.67 -7.23 -15.02
N SER A 293 -17.49 -6.19 -15.17
CA SER A 293 -18.88 -6.30 -15.59
C SER A 293 -19.01 -6.79 -17.03
N VAL A 294 -18.21 -6.23 -17.96
CA VAL A 294 -18.20 -6.67 -19.37
C VAL A 294 -17.87 -8.17 -19.48
N LEU A 295 -16.89 -8.65 -18.70
CA LEU A 295 -16.54 -10.08 -18.67
C LEU A 295 -17.68 -10.96 -18.15
N LYS A 296 -18.37 -10.52 -17.10
CA LYS A 296 -19.50 -11.27 -16.52
C LYS A 296 -20.70 -11.32 -17.45
N GLU A 297 -21.00 -10.22 -18.15
CA GLU A 297 -22.11 -10.14 -19.11
C GLU A 297 -21.93 -11.15 -20.24
N HIS A 298 -20.68 -11.43 -20.64
CA HIS A 298 -20.36 -12.42 -21.66
C HIS A 298 -20.12 -13.84 -21.10
N GLY A 299 -20.36 -14.06 -19.80
CA GLY A 299 -20.19 -15.37 -19.16
C GLY A 299 -18.73 -15.84 -19.03
N ILE A 300 -17.77 -14.92 -19.13
CA ILE A 300 -16.34 -15.23 -19.14
C ILE A 300 -15.84 -15.42 -17.70
N ARG A 301 -15.09 -16.49 -17.45
CA ARG A 301 -14.48 -16.72 -16.13
C ARG A 301 -13.27 -15.81 -15.94
N ILE A 302 -13.29 -15.01 -14.88
CA ILE A 302 -12.23 -14.06 -14.57
C ILE A 302 -11.13 -14.79 -13.79
N SER A 303 -9.90 -14.75 -14.31
CA SER A 303 -8.69 -15.23 -13.66
C SER A 303 -7.75 -14.07 -13.39
N MET A 304 -7.13 -14.03 -12.21
CA MET A 304 -6.13 -13.03 -11.88
C MET A 304 -4.88 -13.66 -11.30
N ASP A 305 -3.71 -13.17 -11.74
CA ASP A 305 -2.41 -13.67 -11.30
C ASP A 305 -2.19 -13.44 -9.81
N GLY A 306 -1.43 -14.33 -9.17
CA GLY A 306 -0.98 -14.13 -7.80
C GLY A 306 0.04 -12.98 -7.70
N LYS A 307 0.04 -12.22 -6.60
CA LYS A 307 1.07 -11.20 -6.35
C LYS A 307 2.47 -11.82 -6.42
N GLY A 308 3.26 -11.42 -7.41
CA GLY A 308 4.66 -11.85 -7.57
C GLY A 308 4.87 -13.14 -8.38
N CYS A 309 3.83 -13.67 -9.04
CA CYS A 309 3.93 -14.84 -9.90
C CYS A 309 4.13 -14.45 -11.37
N TYR A 310 5.35 -14.07 -11.76
CA TYR A 310 5.67 -13.65 -13.14
C TYR A 310 5.45 -14.74 -14.22
N HIS A 311 5.42 -16.03 -13.83
CA HIS A 311 5.20 -17.13 -14.76
C HIS A 311 3.80 -17.12 -15.38
N ASP A 312 2.83 -16.52 -14.70
CA ASP A 312 1.41 -16.57 -15.04
C ASP A 312 1.01 -15.56 -16.13
N ASN A 313 1.94 -14.70 -16.58
CA ASN A 313 1.75 -13.78 -17.71
C ASN A 313 2.87 -13.86 -18.77
N ILE A 314 3.61 -14.97 -18.80
CA ILE A 314 4.86 -15.12 -19.56
C ILE A 314 4.74 -14.78 -21.05
N PHE A 315 3.57 -15.02 -21.65
CA PHE A 315 3.38 -14.77 -23.08
C PHE A 315 3.13 -13.31 -23.40
N VAL A 316 2.44 -12.58 -22.51
CA VAL A 316 2.30 -11.14 -22.66
C VAL A 316 3.63 -10.43 -22.37
N GLU A 317 4.41 -10.92 -21.40
CA GLU A 317 5.79 -10.44 -21.19
C GLU A 317 6.68 -10.63 -22.42
N ARG A 318 6.59 -11.80 -23.07
CA ARG A 318 7.30 -12.07 -24.35
C ARG A 318 6.80 -11.18 -25.48
N LEU A 319 5.50 -10.91 -25.55
CA LEU A 319 4.93 -9.95 -26.50
C LEU A 319 5.56 -8.57 -26.28
N TRP A 320 5.63 -8.08 -25.04
CA TRP A 320 6.24 -6.79 -24.73
C TRP A 320 7.70 -6.71 -25.11
N ARG A 321 8.46 -7.77 -24.87
CA ARG A 321 9.86 -7.85 -25.31
C ARG A 321 9.94 -7.70 -26.83
N SER A 322 9.11 -8.44 -27.57
CA SER A 322 9.12 -8.42 -29.04
C SER A 322 8.73 -7.03 -29.57
N VAL A 323 7.58 -6.48 -29.15
CA VAL A 323 7.10 -5.15 -29.56
C VAL A 323 8.14 -4.07 -29.26
N LYS A 324 8.77 -4.12 -28.08
CA LYS A 324 9.75 -3.10 -27.70
C LYS A 324 11.03 -3.19 -28.51
N HIS A 325 11.58 -4.39 -28.68
CA HIS A 325 12.85 -4.57 -29.40
C HIS A 325 12.72 -4.44 -30.91
N GLU A 326 11.61 -4.89 -31.48
CA GLU A 326 11.43 -4.99 -32.94
C GLU A 326 10.70 -3.78 -33.53
N CYS A 327 10.05 -2.95 -32.71
CA CYS A 327 9.37 -1.73 -33.18
C CYS A 327 9.78 -0.50 -32.38
N VAL A 328 9.59 -0.51 -31.06
CA VAL A 328 9.68 0.72 -30.25
C VAL A 328 11.10 1.28 -30.18
N TYR A 329 12.09 0.42 -29.90
CA TYR A 329 13.47 0.86 -29.71
C TYR A 329 14.20 1.16 -31.03
N LEU A 330 13.64 0.73 -32.16
CA LEU A 330 14.20 0.99 -33.49
C LEU A 330 13.69 2.31 -34.09
N THR A 331 12.68 2.93 -33.48
CA THR A 331 11.98 4.08 -34.07
C THR A 331 11.98 5.25 -33.10
N ALA A 332 12.43 6.42 -33.57
CA ALA A 332 12.25 7.67 -32.84
C ALA A 332 10.87 8.25 -33.18
N PHE A 333 9.88 8.02 -32.32
CA PHE A 333 8.52 8.53 -32.54
C PHE A 333 8.43 10.04 -32.24
N GLU A 334 7.84 10.76 -33.19
CA GLU A 334 7.61 12.21 -33.10
C GLU A 334 6.43 12.53 -32.18
N ASP A 335 5.34 11.77 -32.33
CA ASP A 335 4.11 11.91 -31.56
C ASP A 335 3.36 10.57 -31.40
N GLY A 336 2.21 10.62 -30.72
CA GLY A 336 1.36 9.44 -30.49
C GLY A 336 0.67 8.91 -31.75
N GLN A 337 0.47 9.74 -32.79
CA GLN A 337 -0.13 9.30 -34.05
C GLN A 337 0.87 8.46 -34.85
N HIS A 338 2.13 8.91 -34.94
CA HIS A 338 3.21 8.15 -35.51
C HIS A 338 3.39 6.81 -34.77
N LEU A 339 3.39 6.82 -33.43
CA LEU A 339 3.44 5.59 -32.64
C LEU A 339 2.28 4.63 -32.99
N LYS A 340 1.04 5.14 -33.04
CA LYS A 340 -0.15 4.32 -33.34
C LYS A 340 -0.07 3.68 -34.73
N GLN A 341 0.40 4.41 -35.74
CA GLN A 341 0.59 3.88 -37.09
C GLN A 341 1.68 2.81 -37.14
N ALA A 342 2.80 3.01 -36.43
CA ALA A 342 3.88 2.04 -36.35
C ALA A 342 3.42 0.75 -35.65
N LEU A 343 2.72 0.88 -34.52
CA LEU A 343 2.15 -0.26 -33.80
C LEU A 343 1.11 -1.00 -34.64
N HIS A 344 0.28 -0.30 -35.42
CA HIS A 344 -0.66 -0.95 -36.33
C HIS A 344 0.05 -1.81 -37.37
N ARG A 345 1.09 -1.29 -38.02
CA ARG A 345 1.93 -2.09 -38.94
C ARG A 345 2.60 -3.25 -38.23
N TYR A 346 3.14 -3.02 -37.04
CA TYR A 346 3.85 -4.04 -36.28
C TYR A 346 2.93 -5.17 -35.82
N PHE A 347 1.77 -4.89 -35.21
CA PHE A 347 0.85 -5.95 -34.76
C PHE A 347 0.27 -6.75 -35.92
N ARG A 348 0.07 -6.11 -37.08
CA ARG A 348 -0.26 -6.83 -38.32
C ARG A 348 0.86 -7.78 -38.73
N HIS A 349 2.11 -7.30 -38.75
CA HIS A 349 3.28 -8.12 -39.03
C HIS A 349 3.39 -9.29 -38.03
N TYR A 350 3.31 -8.98 -36.72
CA TYR A 350 3.38 -9.94 -35.62
C TYR A 350 2.39 -11.08 -35.79
N ASN A 351 1.15 -10.78 -36.14
CA ASN A 351 0.10 -11.79 -36.32
C ASN A 351 0.23 -12.57 -37.64
N GLN A 352 0.55 -11.90 -38.75
CA GLN A 352 0.39 -12.46 -40.11
C GLN A 352 1.66 -13.00 -40.74
N THR A 353 2.83 -12.51 -40.34
CA THR A 353 4.09 -12.74 -41.09
C THR A 353 5.32 -12.94 -40.21
N ARG A 354 5.24 -12.64 -38.91
CA ARG A 354 6.31 -12.90 -37.96
C ARG A 354 6.27 -14.38 -37.58
N TYR A 355 7.39 -15.07 -37.72
CA TYR A 355 7.50 -16.47 -37.32
C TYR A 355 7.79 -16.63 -35.82
N HIS A 356 7.17 -17.62 -35.20
CA HIS A 356 7.31 -17.89 -33.77
C HIS A 356 7.95 -19.26 -33.55
N GLN A 357 9.16 -19.30 -32.99
CA GLN A 357 9.88 -20.56 -32.72
C GLN A 357 9.08 -21.52 -31.81
N ASN A 358 8.29 -21.01 -30.85
CA ASN A 358 7.45 -21.85 -29.98
C ASN A 358 6.16 -22.33 -30.66
N LEU A 359 5.90 -21.92 -31.90
CA LEU A 359 4.80 -22.35 -32.75
C LEU A 359 5.35 -23.08 -33.98
N ASP A 360 6.52 -23.73 -33.86
CA ASP A 360 7.21 -24.40 -34.98
C ASP A 360 7.39 -23.51 -36.21
N TYR A 361 7.71 -22.24 -35.95
CA TYR A 361 7.86 -21.18 -36.97
C TYR A 361 6.58 -20.86 -37.75
N GLN A 362 5.41 -21.30 -37.29
CA GLN A 362 4.14 -20.78 -37.79
C GLN A 362 3.91 -19.35 -37.28
N THR A 363 3.04 -18.64 -37.99
CA THR A 363 2.53 -17.33 -37.57
C THR A 363 1.38 -17.50 -36.57
N PRO A 364 1.14 -16.50 -35.69
CA PRO A 364 0.00 -16.56 -34.78
C PRO A 364 -1.35 -16.72 -35.50
N ASP A 365 -1.51 -16.14 -36.71
CA ASP A 365 -2.72 -16.29 -37.51
C ASP A 365 -2.88 -17.73 -38.04
N GLU A 366 -1.79 -18.37 -38.49
CA GLU A 366 -1.82 -19.78 -38.94
C GLU A 366 -2.31 -20.70 -37.82
N VAL A 367 -1.77 -20.54 -36.61
CA VAL A 367 -2.18 -21.36 -35.45
C VAL A 367 -3.60 -21.03 -35.00
N TYR A 368 -3.98 -19.76 -34.99
CA TYR A 368 -5.31 -19.34 -34.53
C TYR A 368 -6.44 -19.79 -35.46
N TYR A 369 -6.23 -19.73 -36.78
CA TYR A 369 -7.23 -20.11 -37.78
C TYR A 369 -7.09 -21.57 -38.27
N GLY A 370 -6.08 -22.31 -37.80
CA GLY A 370 -5.81 -23.69 -38.23
C GLY A 370 -5.34 -23.80 -39.69
N GLN A 371 -4.65 -22.77 -40.20
CA GLN A 371 -4.08 -22.79 -41.55
C GLN A 371 -2.69 -23.41 -41.51
N THR A 372 -2.60 -24.73 -41.65
CA THR A 372 -1.31 -25.41 -41.74
C THR A 372 -0.65 -25.10 -43.08
N ILE A 373 0.42 -24.30 -43.10
CA ILE A 373 1.32 -24.28 -44.26
C ILE A 373 2.18 -25.54 -44.15
N ALA A 374 1.99 -26.48 -45.08
CA ALA A 374 2.93 -27.56 -45.27
C ALA A 374 4.25 -26.95 -45.74
N LEU A 375 5.24 -26.89 -44.85
CA LEU A 375 6.62 -26.65 -45.26
C LEU A 375 7.01 -27.83 -46.16
N ALA A 376 7.09 -27.58 -47.47
CA ALA A 376 7.64 -28.56 -48.41
C ALA A 376 9.07 -28.88 -47.95
N ALA A 377 9.30 -30.17 -47.67
CA ALA A 377 10.54 -30.71 -47.13
C ALA A 377 11.73 -30.54 -48.08
#